data_AF-A0ABD5TLG0-F1
#
_entry.id   AF-A0ABD5TLG0-F1
#
_cell.length_a   1.000
_cell.length_b   1.000
_cell.length_c   1.000
_cell.angle_alpha   90.00
_cell.angle_beta   90.00
_cell.angle_gamma   90.00
#
_symmetry.space_group_name_H-M   'P 1'
#
loop_
_entity.id
_entity.type
_entity.pdbx_description
1 polymer ?
#
loop_
_entity_poly.entity_id
_entity_poly.type
_entity_poly.pdbx_seq_one_letter_code
_entity_poly.pdbx_strand_id
1 'polypeptide(L)'
;MPACVHCGEEHPLPGSYMSHVLRCKDGNGTKPSSQSSVETPLEEKPDGSSDSPLESRVERIVASQLEPVETELDRLAADIEEVERFATVSLGERRLSQAEANLAEYSASLTEFSERTLEKVNDLEARLEFQTIVLAAIVEAIAESEIEVDASEIQAYRSEQLVTERSASNQLEAAIDELQS
;
A
#
# COMPACT_ATOMS: atom_id res chain seq x y z
N MET A 1 7.41 -16.22 -21.94
CA MET A 1 7.08 -15.30 -20.83
C MET A 1 6.61 -14.00 -21.45
N PRO A 2 5.55 -13.35 -20.94
CA PRO A 2 5.13 -12.06 -21.49
C PRO A 2 6.21 -11.02 -21.16
N ALA A 3 6.86 -10.52 -22.22
CA ALA A 3 7.79 -9.41 -22.14
C ALA A 3 7.04 -8.11 -22.38
N CYS A 4 7.40 -7.06 -21.66
CA CYS A 4 6.88 -5.72 -21.94
C CYS A 4 7.45 -5.24 -23.29
N VAL A 5 6.58 -4.85 -24.23
CA VAL A 5 6.98 -4.41 -25.58
C VAL A 5 7.75 -3.08 -25.55
N HIS A 6 7.66 -2.31 -24.46
CA HIS A 6 8.29 -1.00 -24.33
C HIS A 6 9.68 -1.04 -23.70
N CYS A 7 9.91 -1.84 -22.66
CA CYS A 7 11.19 -1.92 -21.95
C CYS A 7 11.90 -3.28 -22.09
N GLY A 8 11.25 -4.28 -22.68
CA GLY A 8 11.81 -5.62 -22.86
C GLY A 8 11.89 -6.46 -21.59
N GLU A 9 11.41 -5.96 -20.44
CA GLU A 9 11.45 -6.73 -19.19
C GLU A 9 10.50 -7.93 -19.24
N GLU A 10 11.04 -9.11 -18.92
CA GLU A 10 10.29 -10.36 -18.86
C GLU A 10 9.65 -10.53 -17.49
N HIS A 11 8.35 -10.80 -17.48
CA HIS A 11 7.61 -11.01 -16.26
C HIS A 11 7.14 -12.46 -16.14
N PRO A 12 7.59 -13.20 -15.11
CA PRO A 12 7.26 -14.63 -14.97
C PRO A 12 5.82 -14.86 -14.50
N LEU A 13 5.17 -13.85 -13.92
CA LEU A 13 3.81 -13.94 -13.38
C LEU A 13 2.87 -12.93 -14.06
N PRO A 14 1.62 -13.32 -14.39
CA PRO A 14 0.67 -12.42 -15.05
C PRO A 14 0.32 -11.18 -14.21
N GLY A 15 0.35 -11.30 -12.88
CA GLY A 15 0.14 -10.17 -11.97
C GLY A 15 1.28 -9.14 -12.00
N SER A 16 2.54 -9.58 -12.13
CA SER A 16 3.67 -8.66 -12.21
C SER A 16 3.69 -7.91 -13.54
N TYR A 17 3.31 -8.59 -14.64
CA TYR A 17 3.18 -7.97 -15.96
C TYR A 17 2.16 -6.82 -15.95
N MET A 18 0.95 -7.04 -15.40
CA MET A 18 -0.09 -6.02 -15.29
C MET A 18 0.35 -4.81 -14.45
N SER A 19 1.01 -5.06 -13.31
CA SER A 19 1.52 -3.97 -12.47
C SER A 19 2.64 -3.15 -13.14
N HIS A 20 3.44 -3.81 -13.97
CA HIS A 20 4.52 -3.17 -14.72
C HIS A 20 3.98 -2.36 -15.90
N VAL A 21 3.03 -2.89 -16.68
CA VAL A 21 2.42 -2.15 -17.81
C VAL A 21 1.79 -0.83 -17.35
N LEU A 22 1.19 -0.79 -16.16
CA LEU A 22 0.59 0.42 -15.58
C LEU A 22 1.61 1.44 -15.03
N ARG A 23 2.87 1.05 -14.84
CA ARG A 23 3.95 1.91 -14.30
C ARG A 23 5.06 2.17 -15.30
N CYS A 24 5.10 1.41 -16.40
CA CYS A 24 6.05 1.59 -17.47
C CYS A 24 5.84 2.98 -18.06
N LYS A 25 6.93 3.75 -18.13
CA LYS A 25 6.92 5.20 -18.38
C LYS A 25 6.25 5.59 -19.71
N ASP A 26 6.12 4.62 -20.64
CA ASP A 26 5.49 4.77 -21.95
C ASP A 26 4.37 3.71 -22.21
N GLY A 27 3.90 3.02 -21.17
CA GLY A 27 2.97 1.88 -21.26
C GLY A 27 1.48 2.26 -21.29
N ASN A 28 1.13 3.50 -20.98
CA ASN A 28 -0.23 4.02 -21.13
C ASN A 28 -0.46 4.45 -22.59
N GLY A 29 -0.77 3.48 -23.46
CA GLY A 29 -1.63 3.69 -24.63
C GLY A 29 -1.17 4.66 -25.73
N THR A 30 0.01 5.25 -25.68
CA THR A 30 0.49 6.16 -26.73
C THR A 30 1.86 5.74 -27.25
N LYS A 31 1.86 4.86 -28.26
CA LYS A 31 2.81 5.02 -29.37
C LYS A 31 2.01 5.32 -30.63
N PRO A 32 2.23 6.47 -31.30
CA PRO A 32 1.84 6.57 -32.70
C PRO A 32 2.62 5.49 -33.45
N SER A 33 1.93 4.77 -34.32
CA SER A 33 2.51 3.77 -35.21
C SER A 33 3.72 4.36 -35.93
N SER A 34 4.92 3.94 -35.55
CA SER A 34 6.16 4.23 -36.29
C SER A 34 6.30 3.22 -37.43
N GLN A 35 5.37 3.26 -38.39
CA GLN A 35 5.54 2.68 -39.71
C GLN A 35 4.79 3.54 -40.73
N SER A 36 5.49 4.53 -41.28
CA SER A 36 5.22 5.01 -42.64
C SER A 36 6.50 5.65 -43.20
N SER A 37 7.49 4.80 -43.45
CA SER A 37 8.56 5.12 -44.39
C SER A 37 7.97 5.03 -45.79
N VAL A 38 7.48 6.14 -46.32
CA VAL A 38 7.24 6.28 -47.76
C VAL A 38 8.14 7.41 -48.25
N GLU A 39 9.36 7.03 -48.60
CA GLU A 39 10.17 7.80 -49.54
C GLU A 39 9.40 7.82 -50.86
N THR A 40 8.93 9.00 -51.26
CA THR A 40 8.44 9.22 -52.62
C THR A 40 9.42 10.17 -53.31
N PRO A 41 9.91 9.88 -54.52
CA PRO A 41 10.88 10.72 -55.21
C PRO A 41 10.27 12.08 -55.55
N LEU A 42 11.03 13.16 -55.37
CA LEU A 42 10.74 14.45 -55.97
C LEU A 42 10.77 14.32 -57.50
N GLU A 43 9.62 14.54 -58.15
CA GLU A 43 9.59 14.98 -59.54
C GLU A 43 9.38 16.50 -59.60
N GLU A 44 10.18 17.15 -60.44
CA GLU A 44 10.17 18.59 -60.70
C GLU A 44 8.98 19.03 -61.58
N LYS A 45 8.37 20.16 -61.19
CA LYS A 45 7.82 21.27 -62.02
C LYS A 45 6.50 21.06 -62.81
N PRO A 46 5.70 22.13 -63.08
CA PRO A 46 6.11 23.54 -63.16
C PRO A 46 5.33 24.55 -62.30
N ASP A 47 5.97 25.69 -62.08
CA ASP A 47 5.34 26.98 -61.81
C ASP A 47 4.16 27.21 -62.76
N GLY A 48 2.98 27.46 -62.20
CA GLY A 48 1.76 27.68 -62.97
C GLY A 48 0.71 28.37 -62.13
N SER A 49 0.93 29.65 -61.85
CA SER A 49 -0.08 30.58 -61.32
C SER A 49 -1.32 30.58 -62.22
N SER A 50 -2.33 29.84 -61.82
CA SER A 50 -3.72 30.13 -62.15
C SER A 50 -4.58 29.63 -61.00
N ASP A 51 -4.93 30.53 -60.09
CA ASP A 51 -6.05 30.39 -59.15
C ASP A 51 -7.28 30.00 -59.97
N SER A 52 -7.52 28.70 -60.10
CA SER A 52 -8.67 28.22 -60.83
C SER A 52 -9.88 28.43 -59.93
N PRO A 53 -10.98 29.04 -60.41
CA PRO A 53 -12.18 29.26 -59.59
C PRO A 53 -12.81 27.95 -59.09
N LEU A 54 -12.36 26.81 -59.62
CA LEU A 54 -12.68 25.47 -59.16
C LEU A 54 -11.89 25.09 -57.91
N GLU A 55 -10.61 25.39 -57.84
CA GLU A 55 -9.74 25.08 -56.69
C GLU A 55 -10.16 25.87 -55.45
N SER A 56 -10.38 27.18 -55.59
CA SER A 56 -10.93 28.01 -54.49
C SER A 56 -12.36 27.61 -54.09
N ARG A 57 -13.10 26.91 -54.96
CA ARG A 57 -14.44 26.39 -54.66
C ARG A 57 -14.39 25.04 -53.96
N VAL A 58 -13.47 24.17 -54.35
CA VAL A 58 -13.18 22.91 -53.65
C VAL A 58 -12.69 23.20 -52.25
N GLU A 59 -11.74 24.12 -52.09
CA GLU A 59 -11.21 24.50 -50.78
C GLU A 59 -12.28 25.06 -49.84
N ARG A 60 -13.20 25.89 -50.35
CA ARG A 60 -14.34 26.38 -49.57
C ARG A 60 -15.31 25.27 -49.16
N ILE A 61 -15.60 24.33 -50.05
CA ILE A 61 -16.49 23.20 -49.75
C ILE A 61 -15.84 22.29 -48.71
N VAL A 62 -14.56 21.99 -48.87
CA VAL A 62 -13.78 21.18 -47.93
C VAL A 62 -13.71 21.87 -46.56
N ALA A 63 -13.41 23.16 -46.51
CA ALA A 63 -13.44 23.93 -45.25
C ALA A 63 -14.83 23.89 -44.59
N SER A 64 -15.91 24.06 -45.36
CA SER A 64 -17.28 24.00 -44.83
C SER A 64 -17.71 22.61 -44.33
N GLN A 65 -17.06 21.56 -44.82
CA GLN A 65 -17.29 20.18 -44.37
C GLN A 65 -16.35 19.76 -43.25
N LEU A 66 -15.17 20.36 -43.14
CA LEU A 66 -14.22 20.14 -42.05
C LEU A 66 -14.68 20.79 -40.74
N GLU A 67 -15.18 22.03 -40.79
CA GLU A 67 -15.66 22.76 -39.60
C GLU A 67 -16.66 21.97 -38.71
N PRO A 68 -17.72 21.32 -39.24
CA PRO A 68 -18.61 20.51 -38.42
C PRO A 68 -17.94 19.25 -37.87
N VAL A 69 -17.01 18.65 -38.62
CA VAL A 69 -16.26 17.46 -38.18
C VAL A 69 -15.29 17.82 -37.06
N GLU A 70 -14.58 18.94 -37.17
CA GLU A 70 -13.69 19.47 -36.13
C GLU A 70 -14.48 19.78 -34.86
N THR A 71 -15.65 20.42 -34.99
CA THR A 71 -16.55 20.68 -33.86
C THR A 71 -17.03 19.39 -33.21
N GLU A 72 -17.35 18.35 -34.00
CA GLU A 72 -17.78 17.06 -33.49
C GLU A 72 -16.62 16.29 -32.83
N LEU A 73 -15.40 16.41 -33.35
CA LEU A 73 -14.19 15.88 -32.72
C LEU A 73 -13.88 16.56 -31.39
N ASP A 74 -13.99 17.88 -31.30
CA ASP A 74 -13.82 18.62 -30.05
C ASP A 74 -14.87 18.21 -29.02
N ARG A 75 -16.12 18.03 -29.46
CA ARG A 75 -17.20 17.54 -28.61
C ARG A 75 -16.92 16.12 -28.11
N LEU A 76 -16.51 15.21 -28.99
CA LEU A 76 -16.18 13.83 -28.62
C LEU A 76 -14.96 13.77 -27.69
N ALA A 77 -13.96 14.62 -27.90
CA ALA A 77 -12.81 14.73 -27.01
C ALA A 77 -13.22 15.18 -25.60
N ALA A 78 -14.13 16.17 -25.49
CA ALA A 78 -14.68 16.61 -24.21
C ALA A 78 -15.50 15.50 -23.53
N ASP A 79 -16.35 14.79 -24.28
CA ASP A 79 -17.14 13.66 -23.76
C ASP A 79 -16.21 12.54 -23.24
N ILE A 80 -15.10 12.25 -23.93
CA ILE A 80 -14.09 11.25 -23.49
C ILE A 80 -13.42 11.71 -22.19
N GLU A 81 -12.99 12.97 -22.09
CA GLU A 81 -12.35 13.50 -20.87
C GLU A 81 -13.29 13.40 -19.66
N GLU A 82 -14.59 13.66 -19.87
CA GLU A 82 -15.60 13.51 -18.81
C GLU A 82 -15.74 12.05 -18.37
N VAL A 83 -15.77 11.10 -19.30
CA VAL A 83 -15.83 9.66 -18.99
C VAL A 83 -14.58 9.20 -18.24
N GLU A 84 -13.39 9.65 -18.64
CA GLU A 84 -12.14 9.33 -17.94
C GLU A 84 -12.13 9.88 -16.51
N ARG A 85 -12.63 11.11 -16.32
CA ARG A 85 -12.79 11.71 -14.99
C ARG A 85 -13.78 10.91 -14.15
N PHE A 86 -14.92 10.52 -14.71
CA PHE A 86 -15.92 9.69 -14.04
C PHE A 86 -15.36 8.31 -13.64
N ALA A 87 -14.61 7.66 -14.54
CA ALA A 87 -13.97 6.38 -14.25
C ALA A 87 -12.94 6.52 -13.12
N THR A 88 -12.14 7.59 -13.13
CA THR A 88 -11.15 7.85 -12.08
C THR A 88 -11.80 8.09 -10.73
N VAL A 89 -12.84 8.94 -10.68
CA VAL A 89 -13.61 9.21 -9.46
C VAL A 89 -14.25 7.92 -8.94
N SER A 90 -14.92 7.16 -9.80
CA SER A 90 -15.58 5.89 -9.43
C SER A 90 -14.60 4.84 -8.90
N LEU A 91 -13.41 4.74 -9.50
CA LEU A 91 -12.35 3.84 -9.02
C LEU A 91 -11.79 4.31 -7.68
N GLY A 92 -11.62 5.63 -7.51
CA GLY A 92 -11.22 6.24 -6.24
C GLY A 92 -12.22 5.95 -5.13
N GLU A 93 -13.51 6.15 -5.39
CA GLU A 93 -14.60 5.93 -4.43
C GLU A 93 -14.75 4.46 -4.04
N ARG A 94 -14.58 3.53 -4.98
CA ARG A 94 -14.54 2.08 -4.66
C ARG A 94 -13.37 1.73 -3.75
N ARG A 95 -12.17 2.27 -4.03
CA ARG A 95 -10.99 2.03 -3.18
C ARG A 95 -11.17 2.63 -1.79
N LEU A 96 -11.76 3.81 -1.70
CA LEU A 96 -12.05 4.47 -0.44
C LEU A 96 -13.09 3.68 0.37
N SER A 97 -14.19 3.28 -0.26
CA SER A 97 -15.22 2.42 0.37
C SER A 97 -14.64 1.11 0.89
N GLN A 98 -13.73 0.49 0.13
CA GLN A 98 -13.05 -0.74 0.55
C GLN A 98 -12.10 -0.49 1.74
N ALA A 99 -11.37 0.63 1.74
CA ALA A 99 -10.51 1.00 2.86
C ALA A 99 -11.33 1.27 4.13
N GLU A 100 -12.46 1.97 4.01
CA GLU A 100 -13.38 2.22 5.12
C GLU A 100 -13.97 0.92 5.69
N ALA A 101 -14.37 -0.02 4.83
CA ALA A 101 -14.85 -1.32 5.26
C ALA A 101 -13.78 -2.11 6.02
N ASN A 102 -12.55 -2.16 5.50
CA ASN A 102 -11.43 -2.82 6.17
C ASN A 102 -11.11 -2.15 7.52
N LEU A 103 -11.12 -0.82 7.59
CA LEU A 103 -10.89 -0.09 8.85
C LEU A 103 -11.98 -0.38 9.89
N ALA A 104 -13.24 -0.49 9.47
CA ALA A 104 -14.33 -0.89 10.34
C ALA A 104 -14.14 -2.31 10.89
N GLU A 105 -13.71 -3.26 10.03
CA GLU A 105 -13.41 -4.63 10.43
C GLU A 105 -12.23 -4.69 11.42
N TYR A 106 -11.15 -3.94 11.15
CA TYR A 106 -10.01 -3.86 12.07
C TYR A 106 -10.41 -3.25 13.43
N SER A 107 -11.25 -2.21 13.42
CA SER A 107 -11.74 -1.62 14.66
C SER A 107 -12.58 -2.61 15.47
N ALA A 108 -13.43 -3.39 14.82
CA ALA A 108 -14.21 -4.45 15.47
C ALA A 108 -13.28 -5.54 16.05
N SER A 109 -12.30 -5.99 15.28
CA SER A 109 -11.30 -6.98 15.72
C SER A 109 -10.48 -6.49 16.92
N LEU A 110 -10.05 -5.23 16.92
CA LEU A 110 -9.33 -4.63 18.04
C LEU A 110 -10.20 -4.54 19.29
N THR A 111 -11.49 -4.26 19.13
CA THR A 111 -12.45 -4.22 20.24
C THR A 111 -12.61 -5.62 20.85
N GLU A 112 -12.85 -6.64 20.02
CA GLU A 112 -12.97 -8.02 20.46
C GLU A 112 -11.68 -8.54 21.11
N PHE A 113 -10.51 -8.16 20.56
CA PHE A 113 -9.22 -8.48 21.16
C PHE A 113 -9.04 -7.81 22.54
N SER A 114 -9.44 -6.54 22.67
CA SER A 114 -9.41 -5.82 23.94
C SER A 114 -10.31 -6.48 24.97
N GLU A 115 -11.55 -6.83 24.61
CA GLU A 115 -12.50 -7.52 25.49
C GLU A 115 -11.95 -8.86 25.98
N ARG A 116 -11.44 -9.70 25.06
CA ARG A 116 -10.80 -10.98 25.41
C ARG A 116 -9.57 -10.81 26.31
N THR A 117 -8.80 -9.75 26.07
CA THR A 117 -7.60 -9.48 26.88
C THR A 117 -7.99 -9.06 28.29
N LEU A 118 -8.98 -8.18 28.44
CA LEU A 118 -9.52 -7.77 29.75
C LEU A 118 -10.12 -8.97 30.50
N GLU A 119 -10.86 -9.85 29.82
CA GLU A 119 -11.40 -11.06 30.42
C GLU A 119 -10.28 -11.98 30.95
N LYS A 120 -9.21 -12.18 30.18
CA LYS A 120 -8.05 -12.96 30.60
C LYS A 120 -7.29 -12.32 31.77
N VAL A 121 -7.16 -11.00 31.77
CA VAL A 121 -6.53 -10.27 32.89
C VAL A 121 -7.34 -10.48 34.16
N ASN A 122 -8.67 -10.33 34.10
CA ASN A 122 -9.54 -10.57 35.24
C ASN A 122 -9.46 -12.03 35.76
N ASP A 123 -9.40 -13.03 34.87
CA ASP A 123 -9.21 -14.44 35.28
C ASP A 123 -7.85 -14.65 35.96
N LEU A 124 -6.78 -14.03 35.45
CA LEU A 124 -5.46 -14.09 36.07
C LEU A 124 -5.44 -13.39 37.44
N GLU A 125 -6.07 -12.23 37.57
CA GLU A 125 -6.21 -11.51 38.84
C GLU A 125 -6.95 -12.36 39.87
N ALA A 126 -8.09 -12.96 39.51
CA ALA A 126 -8.84 -13.85 40.40
C ALA A 126 -8.02 -15.07 40.85
N ARG A 127 -7.22 -15.65 39.94
CA ARG A 127 -6.31 -16.77 40.28
C ARG A 127 -5.18 -16.32 41.23
N LEU A 128 -4.62 -15.14 41.01
CA LEU A 128 -3.58 -14.58 41.88
C LEU A 128 -4.12 -14.25 43.27
N GLU A 129 -5.32 -13.68 43.36
CA GLU A 129 -5.99 -13.43 44.64
C GLU A 129 -6.23 -14.75 45.39
N PHE A 130 -6.76 -15.77 44.70
CA PHE A 130 -6.95 -17.09 45.30
C PHE A 130 -5.63 -17.70 45.80
N GLN A 131 -4.57 -17.68 44.98
CA GLN A 131 -3.26 -18.16 45.38
C GLN A 131 -2.69 -17.38 46.57
N THR A 132 -2.91 -16.07 46.62
CA THR A 132 -2.48 -15.22 47.74
C THR A 132 -3.15 -15.63 49.04
N ILE A 133 -4.47 -15.89 49.01
CA ILE A 133 -5.22 -16.36 50.19
C ILE A 133 -4.72 -17.74 50.63
N VAL A 134 -4.53 -18.66 49.69
CA VAL A 134 -4.03 -20.02 49.99
C VAL A 134 -2.63 -19.96 50.59
N LEU A 135 -1.73 -19.16 50.02
CA LEU A 135 -0.37 -19.00 50.54
C LEU A 135 -0.38 -18.35 51.93
N ALA A 136 -1.23 -17.34 52.17
CA ALA A 136 -1.38 -16.76 53.50
C ALA A 136 -1.86 -17.80 54.53
N ALA A 137 -2.85 -18.61 54.18
CA ALA A 137 -3.34 -19.69 55.04
C ALA A 137 -2.29 -20.77 55.30
N ILE A 138 -1.47 -21.13 54.29
CA ILE A 138 -0.34 -22.05 54.46
C ILE A 138 0.70 -21.46 55.39
N VAL A 139 1.05 -20.17 55.23
CA VAL A 139 2.01 -19.49 56.11
C VAL A 139 1.50 -19.42 57.55
N GLU A 140 0.22 -19.14 57.76
CA GLU A 140 -0.40 -19.16 59.09
C GLU A 140 -0.36 -20.55 59.72
N ALA A 141 -0.74 -21.59 58.96
CA ALA A 141 -0.66 -22.97 59.44
C ALA A 141 0.77 -23.42 59.75
N ILE A 142 1.74 -23.00 58.94
CA ILE A 142 3.16 -23.25 59.20
C ILE A 142 3.60 -22.54 60.47
N ALA A 143 3.19 -21.29 60.70
CA ALA A 143 3.55 -20.54 61.89
C ALA A 143 2.96 -21.14 63.17
N GLU A 144 1.77 -21.74 63.08
CA GLU A 144 1.14 -22.47 64.19
C GLU A 144 1.77 -23.85 64.44
N SER A 145 2.33 -24.46 63.40
CA SER A 145 3.07 -25.72 63.51
C SER A 145 4.54 -25.45 63.85
N GLU A 146 5.16 -26.20 64.76
CA GLU A 146 6.61 -26.07 65.04
C GLU A 146 7.47 -26.70 63.92
N ILE A 147 7.17 -26.42 62.65
CA ILE A 147 7.85 -26.97 61.48
C ILE A 147 8.89 -25.96 60.98
N GLU A 148 10.16 -26.33 61.02
CA GLU A 148 11.23 -25.57 60.37
C GLU A 148 11.12 -25.68 58.84
N VAL A 149 10.93 -24.55 58.17
CA VAL A 149 10.87 -24.47 56.71
C VAL A 149 12.23 -24.05 56.15
N ASP A 150 12.77 -24.86 55.24
CA ASP A 150 13.98 -24.51 54.49
C ASP A 150 13.66 -23.53 53.35
N ALA A 151 14.24 -22.33 53.41
CA ALA A 151 14.06 -21.26 52.42
C ALA A 151 15.25 -21.12 51.45
N SER A 152 16.18 -22.07 51.43
CA SER A 152 17.41 -22.02 50.64
C SER A 152 17.15 -21.90 49.13
N GLU A 153 16.21 -22.67 48.58
CA GLU A 153 15.84 -22.59 47.15
C GLU A 153 15.18 -21.26 46.78
N ILE A 154 14.35 -20.70 47.67
CA ILE A 154 13.70 -19.40 47.45
C ILE A 154 14.74 -18.27 47.46
N GLN A 155 15.75 -18.36 48.34
CA GLN A 155 16.87 -17.43 48.33
C GLN A 155 17.72 -17.54 47.07
N ALA A 156 18.00 -18.77 46.61
CA ALA A 156 18.73 -19.00 45.36
C ALA A 156 18.01 -18.33 44.18
N TYR A 157 16.70 -18.59 44.03
CA TYR A 157 15.88 -17.99 42.97
C TYR A 157 15.85 -16.45 43.02
N ARG A 158 15.64 -15.85 44.21
CA ARG A 158 15.67 -14.38 44.35
C ARG A 158 17.01 -13.77 43.97
N SER A 159 18.11 -14.45 44.30
CA SER A 159 19.45 -13.98 43.97
C SER A 159 19.73 -14.02 42.46
N GLU A 160 19.25 -15.06 41.76
CA GLU A 160 19.34 -15.13 40.30
C GLU A 160 18.52 -14.02 39.62
N GLN A 161 17.31 -13.73 40.11
CA GLN A 161 16.45 -12.70 39.53
C GLN A 161 17.03 -11.28 39.73
N LEU A 162 17.58 -10.98 40.92
CA LEU A 162 18.31 -9.72 41.18
C LEU A 162 19.55 -9.54 40.28
N VAL A 163 20.20 -10.63 39.89
CA VAL A 163 21.34 -10.60 38.96
C VAL A 163 20.85 -10.24 37.55
N THR A 164 19.69 -10.74 37.11
CA THR A 164 19.15 -10.43 35.77
C THR A 164 18.77 -8.95 35.61
N GLU A 165 18.10 -8.34 36.59
CA GLU A 165 17.69 -6.93 36.54
C GLU A 165 18.89 -5.96 36.61
N ARG A 166 19.89 -6.26 37.47
CA ARG A 166 21.14 -5.48 37.50
C ARG A 166 21.98 -5.66 36.23
N SER A 167 21.95 -6.82 35.59
CA SER A 167 22.76 -7.08 34.40
C SER A 167 22.34 -6.25 33.19
N ALA A 168 21.04 -6.04 32.97
CA ALA A 168 20.53 -5.24 31.87
C ALA A 168 20.86 -3.75 32.06
N SER A 169 20.67 -3.22 33.28
CA SER A 169 21.01 -1.83 33.59
C SER A 169 22.51 -1.56 33.45
N ASN A 170 23.35 -2.45 33.95
CA ASN A 170 24.81 -2.31 33.86
C ASN A 170 25.32 -2.48 32.41
N GLN A 171 24.67 -3.33 31.59
CA GLN A 171 24.99 -3.44 30.17
C GLN A 171 24.62 -2.18 29.39
N LEU A 172 23.51 -1.54 29.76
CA LEU A 172 23.02 -0.32 29.13
C LEU A 172 23.89 0.88 29.53
N GLU A 173 24.32 0.96 30.77
CA GLU A 173 25.27 1.96 31.28
C GLU A 173 26.65 1.81 30.62
N ALA A 174 27.17 0.58 30.50
CA ALA A 174 28.42 0.32 29.77
C ALA A 174 28.33 0.68 28.28
N ALA A 175 27.19 0.44 27.63
CA ALA A 175 26.96 0.83 26.24
C ALA A 175 26.83 2.35 26.06
N ILE A 176 26.30 3.06 27.07
CA ILE A 176 26.24 4.53 27.06
C ILE A 176 27.64 5.13 27.24
N ASP A 177 28.44 4.59 28.15
CA ASP A 177 29.82 5.04 28.38
C ASP A 177 30.71 4.80 27.15
N GLU A 178 30.54 3.67 26.44
CA GLU A 178 31.26 3.36 25.19
C GLU A 178 30.86 4.27 24.02
N LEU A 179 29.64 4.83 24.03
CA LEU A 179 29.19 5.82 23.04
C LEU A 179 29.64 7.26 23.35
N GLN A 180 30.09 7.53 24.59
CA GLN A 180 30.53 8.86 25.03
C GLN A 180 32.06 9.04 25.03
N SER A 181 32.83 7.97 24.83
CA SER A 181 34.30 7.98 24.66
C SER A 181 34.72 8.07 23.20
#